data_AF-A0A9R1EZ99-F1
#
_entry.id   AF-A0A9R1EZ99-F1
#
_cell.length_a   1.000
_cell.length_b   1.000
_cell.length_c   1.000
_cell.angle_alpha   90.00
_cell.angle_beta   90.00
_cell.angle_gamma   90.00
#
_symmetry.space_group_name_H-M   'P 1'
#
loop_
_entity.id
_entity.type
_entity.pdbx_description
1 polymer ?
#
loop_
_entity_poly.entity_id
_entity_poly.type
_entity_poly.pdbx_seq_one_letter_code
_entity_poly.pdbx_strand_id
1 'polypeptide(L)'
;MAREEVAMLIGISSAIDDLTIKLGDLKNFLADADRRNITDESVRGWVEELKHAMYHATDIIDLCQLKAMEQSPSEDIRCLNPLFSCMQNPLHAHDIGSRIKALNKKLDNISKRGRSFNFIKLEVYQDQKTNRPHVIDRKTNPLLERSGVVGEKIEDDTRSLVQLLTKEVVDTSESIMVFAIVGVGGIGKTTLTTVPRVAESSSPQDMKLLPEE
;
A
#
# COMPACT_ATOMS: atom_id res chain seq x y z
N MET A 1 36.64 19.72 -26.21
CA MET A 1 36.74 18.45 -25.48
C MET A 1 36.37 18.59 -24.01
N ALA A 2 37.27 18.86 -23.04
CA ALA A 2 36.90 18.85 -21.61
C ALA A 2 35.75 19.81 -21.20
N ARG A 3 35.66 21.00 -21.82
CA ARG A 3 34.56 21.95 -21.56
C ARG A 3 33.18 21.46 -22.04
N GLU A 4 33.15 20.74 -23.16
CA GLU A 4 31.89 20.22 -23.74
C GLU A 4 31.38 19.03 -22.93
N GLU A 5 32.28 18.17 -22.45
CA GLU A 5 31.96 17.05 -21.58
C GLU A 5 31.39 17.52 -20.24
N VAL A 6 32.00 18.53 -19.60
CA VAL A 6 31.49 19.11 -18.35
C VAL A 6 30.13 19.77 -18.56
N ALA A 7 29.95 20.53 -19.65
CA ALA A 7 28.66 21.14 -19.97
C ALA A 7 27.56 20.08 -20.19
N MET A 8 27.91 18.96 -20.82
CA MET A 8 26.99 17.84 -21.02
C MET A 8 26.57 17.21 -19.68
N LEU A 9 27.52 16.89 -18.80
CA LEU A 9 27.23 16.31 -17.49
C LEU A 9 26.35 17.22 -16.62
N ILE A 10 26.62 18.52 -16.61
CA ILE A 10 25.77 19.52 -15.94
C ILE A 10 24.34 19.49 -16.50
N GLY A 11 24.22 19.44 -17.83
CA GLY A 11 22.92 19.37 -18.50
C GLY A 11 22.14 18.08 -18.20
N ILE A 12 22.85 16.97 -17.90
CA ILE A 12 22.21 15.72 -17.47
C ILE A 12 21.74 15.82 -16.03
N SER A 13 22.56 16.38 -15.13
CA SER A 13 22.17 16.59 -13.73
C SER A 13 20.89 17.43 -13.65
N SER A 14 20.83 18.54 -14.38
CA SER A 14 19.63 19.37 -14.44
C SER A 14 18.42 18.61 -14.99
N ALA A 15 18.61 17.72 -15.97
CA ALA A 15 17.52 16.90 -16.47
C ALA A 15 17.03 15.86 -15.44
N ILE A 16 17.91 15.32 -14.60
CA ILE A 16 17.54 14.41 -13.50
C ILE A 16 16.76 15.16 -12.42
N ASP A 17 17.17 16.39 -12.09
CA ASP A 17 16.47 17.23 -11.12
C ASP A 17 15.05 17.57 -11.62
N ASP A 18 14.92 17.98 -12.89
CA ASP A 18 13.64 18.24 -13.54
C ASP A 18 12.72 17.01 -13.50
N LEU A 19 13.28 15.82 -13.76
CA LEU A 19 12.53 14.57 -13.70
C LEU A 19 12.00 14.32 -12.28
N THR A 20 12.86 14.48 -11.29
CA THR A 20 12.53 14.28 -9.87
C THR A 20 11.39 15.18 -9.42
N ILE A 21 11.44 16.47 -9.79
CA ILE A 21 10.39 17.45 -9.48
C ILE A 21 9.06 17.03 -10.14
N LYS A 22 9.08 16.72 -11.44
CA LYS A 22 7.86 16.33 -12.19
C LYS A 22 7.22 15.07 -11.63
N LEU A 23 8.01 14.07 -11.27
CA LEU A 23 7.52 12.84 -10.64
C LEU A 23 6.88 13.12 -9.28
N GLY A 24 7.46 14.04 -8.49
CA GLY A 24 6.88 14.50 -7.22
C GLY A 24 5.49 15.12 -7.42
N ASP A 25 5.32 15.99 -8.40
CA ASP A 25 4.04 16.61 -8.73
C ASP A 25 3.01 15.58 -9.21
N LEU A 26 3.40 14.70 -10.12
CA LEU A 26 2.53 13.67 -10.69
C LEU A 26 2.10 12.62 -9.66
N LYS A 27 2.95 12.32 -8.67
CA LYS A 27 2.59 11.47 -7.54
C LYS A 27 1.40 12.04 -6.77
N ASN A 28 1.33 13.35 -6.59
CA ASN A 28 0.20 13.99 -5.91
C ASN A 28 -1.09 13.87 -6.73
N PHE A 29 -1.00 14.00 -8.06
CA PHE A 29 -2.15 13.82 -8.96
C PHE A 29 -2.67 12.39 -8.94
N LEU A 30 -1.76 11.40 -8.98
CA LEU A 30 -2.12 10.00 -8.94
C LEU A 30 -2.82 9.62 -7.61
N ALA A 31 -2.32 10.13 -6.48
CA ALA A 31 -2.93 9.87 -5.18
C ALA A 31 -4.38 10.39 -5.07
N ASP A 32 -4.67 11.53 -5.70
CA ASP A 32 -6.02 12.09 -5.77
C ASP A 32 -6.92 11.29 -6.72
N ALA A 33 -6.39 10.89 -7.89
CA ALA A 33 -7.10 10.04 -8.85
C ALA A 33 -7.52 8.69 -8.22
N ASP A 34 -6.62 8.03 -7.50
CA ASP A 34 -6.91 6.78 -6.79
C ASP A 34 -7.99 6.97 -5.72
N ARG A 35 -7.93 8.08 -4.97
CA ARG A 35 -8.89 8.37 -3.89
C ARG A 35 -10.30 8.65 -4.41
N ARG A 36 -10.42 9.29 -5.57
CA ARG A 36 -11.72 9.63 -6.18
C ARG A 36 -12.44 8.42 -6.79
N ASN A 37 -11.82 7.23 -6.77
CA ASN A 37 -12.26 6.00 -7.42
C ASN A 37 -12.44 6.25 -8.92
N ILE A 38 -11.44 5.84 -9.73
CA ILE A 38 -11.34 6.16 -11.17
C ILE A 38 -12.58 5.64 -11.92
N THR A 39 -13.57 6.51 -12.07
CA THR A 39 -14.83 6.25 -12.80
C THR A 39 -14.86 6.98 -14.14
N ASP A 40 -14.04 8.04 -14.29
CA ASP A 40 -13.87 8.78 -15.54
C ASP A 40 -12.82 8.09 -16.43
N GLU A 41 -13.25 7.71 -17.64
CA GLU A 41 -12.42 7.08 -18.67
C GLU A 41 -11.22 7.95 -19.07
N SER A 42 -11.39 9.27 -19.07
CA SER A 42 -10.35 10.24 -19.42
C SER A 42 -9.23 10.26 -18.37
N VAL A 43 -9.62 10.17 -17.09
CA VAL A 43 -8.68 10.05 -15.98
C VAL A 43 -7.98 8.70 -16.02
N ARG A 44 -8.70 7.62 -16.35
CA ARG A 44 -8.12 6.28 -16.52
C ARG A 44 -7.04 6.25 -17.60
N GLY A 45 -7.34 6.77 -18.79
CA GLY A 45 -6.37 6.86 -19.88
C GLY A 45 -5.17 7.75 -19.53
N TRP A 46 -5.39 8.83 -18.77
CA TRP A 46 -4.30 9.66 -18.28
C TRP A 46 -3.39 8.92 -17.28
N VAL A 47 -3.95 8.17 -16.33
CA VAL A 47 -3.19 7.34 -15.37
C VAL A 47 -2.41 6.26 -16.11
N GLU A 48 -2.99 5.63 -17.12
CA GLU A 48 -2.31 4.61 -17.92
C GLU A 48 -1.11 5.19 -18.69
N GLU A 49 -1.25 6.39 -19.27
CA GLU A 49 -0.14 7.07 -19.94
C GLU A 49 0.97 7.47 -18.97
N LEU A 50 0.61 7.94 -17.77
CA LEU A 50 1.56 8.19 -16.69
C LEU A 50 2.32 6.92 -16.32
N LYS A 51 1.60 5.81 -16.13
CA LYS A 51 2.20 4.49 -15.83
C LYS A 51 3.18 4.05 -16.91
N HIS A 52 2.84 4.22 -18.18
CA HIS A 52 3.74 3.93 -19.30
C HIS A 52 4.99 4.82 -19.28
N ALA A 53 4.87 6.09 -18.88
CA ALA A 53 6.04 6.96 -18.70
C ALA A 53 6.91 6.51 -17.51
N MET A 54 6.32 5.98 -16.44
CA MET A 54 7.07 5.43 -15.31
C MET A 54 7.87 4.19 -15.71
N TYR A 55 7.28 3.28 -16.50
CA TYR A 55 8.02 2.13 -17.02
C TYR A 55 9.22 2.54 -17.87
N HIS A 56 9.07 3.55 -18.73
CA HIS A 56 10.20 4.14 -19.46
C HIS A 56 11.29 4.70 -18.54
N ALA A 57 10.94 5.25 -17.37
CA ALA A 57 11.92 5.72 -16.40
C ALA A 57 12.72 4.54 -15.83
N THR A 58 12.05 3.44 -15.49
CA THR A 58 12.68 2.20 -15.04
C THR A 58 13.59 1.63 -16.12
N ASP A 59 13.15 1.57 -17.39
CA ASP A 59 13.98 1.10 -18.50
C ASP A 59 15.29 1.90 -18.65
N ILE A 60 15.25 3.22 -18.38
CA ILE A 60 16.45 4.08 -18.41
C ILE A 60 17.40 3.73 -17.27
N ILE A 61 16.86 3.46 -16.07
CA ILE A 61 17.66 3.06 -14.91
C ILE A 61 18.32 1.70 -15.17
N ASP A 62 17.57 0.73 -15.68
CA ASP A 62 18.06 -0.61 -16.00
C ASP A 62 19.14 -0.54 -17.10
N LEU A 63 18.93 0.27 -18.14
CA LEU A 63 19.94 0.50 -19.18
C LEU A 63 21.23 1.13 -18.60
N CYS A 64 21.09 2.08 -17.68
CA CYS A 64 22.23 2.68 -17.00
C CYS A 64 22.98 1.64 -16.14
N GLN A 65 22.26 0.74 -15.44
CA GLN A 65 22.87 -0.38 -14.70
C GLN A 65 23.64 -1.32 -15.64
N LEU A 66 23.04 -1.72 -16.78
CA LEU A 66 23.69 -2.58 -17.76
C LEU A 66 24.99 -1.96 -18.29
N LYS A 67 24.95 -0.67 -18.65
CA LYS A 67 26.13 0.09 -19.11
C LYS A 67 27.20 0.30 -18.05
N ALA A 68 26.82 0.31 -16.78
CA ALA A 68 27.76 0.34 -15.67
C ALA A 68 28.49 -1.01 -15.52
N MET A 69 27.78 -2.13 -15.69
CA MET A 69 28.37 -3.47 -15.63
C MET A 69 29.38 -3.72 -16.77
N GLU A 70 29.15 -3.17 -17.96
CA GLU A 70 30.08 -3.27 -19.09
C GLU A 70 31.45 -2.62 -18.82
N GLN A 71 31.51 -1.61 -17.94
CA GLN A 71 32.74 -0.86 -17.65
C GLN A 71 33.63 -1.55 -16.60
N SER A 72 33.11 -2.52 -15.84
CA SER A 72 33.82 -3.16 -14.74
C SER A 72 33.14 -4.48 -14.32
N PRO A 73 33.75 -5.65 -14.58
CA PRO A 73 33.18 -6.96 -14.23
C PRO A 73 33.29 -7.31 -12.74
N SER A 74 33.89 -6.46 -11.90
CA SER A 74 34.12 -6.78 -10.49
C SER A 74 32.85 -6.62 -9.66
N GLU A 75 32.63 -7.58 -8.77
CA GLU A 75 31.44 -7.68 -7.90
C GLU A 75 31.29 -6.52 -6.90
N ASP A 76 32.31 -5.66 -6.76
CA ASP A 76 32.42 -4.63 -5.73
C ASP A 76 31.68 -3.31 -6.04
N ILE A 77 31.18 -3.13 -7.27
CA ILE A 77 30.48 -1.90 -7.70
C ILE A 77 28.96 -1.98 -7.50
N ARG A 78 28.45 -3.07 -6.89
CA ARG A 78 27.02 -3.19 -6.53
C ARG A 78 26.54 -2.13 -5.51
N CYS A 79 27.46 -1.39 -4.89
CA CYS A 79 27.14 -0.35 -3.90
C CYS A 79 27.21 1.09 -4.45
N LEU A 80 27.63 1.30 -5.69
CA LEU A 80 27.66 2.65 -6.29
C LEU A 80 26.33 2.93 -6.99
N ASN A 81 25.81 4.14 -6.79
CA ASN A 81 24.60 4.61 -7.46
C ASN A 81 24.76 4.36 -8.97
N PRO A 82 23.90 3.54 -9.63
CA PRO A 82 24.09 3.17 -11.04
C PRO A 82 24.28 4.36 -11.96
N LEU A 83 23.58 5.46 -11.63
CA LEU A 83 23.69 6.74 -12.29
C LEU A 83 25.11 7.30 -12.26
N PHE A 84 25.86 7.14 -11.18
CA PHE A 84 27.24 7.61 -11.11
C PHE A 84 28.16 6.82 -12.03
N SER A 85 28.03 5.49 -12.03
CA SER A 85 28.87 4.60 -12.85
C SER A 85 28.57 4.73 -14.35
N CYS A 86 27.31 4.92 -14.75
CA CYS A 86 26.99 5.13 -16.16
C CYS A 86 27.41 6.51 -16.70
N MET A 87 27.71 7.47 -15.83
CA MET A 87 28.16 8.82 -16.21
C MET A 87 29.69 8.94 -16.36
N GLN A 88 30.45 7.89 -16.02
CA GLN A 88 31.91 7.87 -16.20
C GLN A 88 32.33 7.77 -17.67
N ASN A 89 31.48 7.17 -18.51
CA ASN A 89 31.68 7.11 -19.95
C ASN A 89 30.85 8.21 -20.65
N PRO A 90 31.47 9.17 -21.36
CA PRO A 90 30.76 10.27 -22.02
C PRO A 90 29.71 9.83 -23.05
N LEU A 91 29.93 8.71 -23.75
CA LEU A 91 28.95 8.18 -24.71
C LEU A 91 27.72 7.60 -23.99
N HIS A 92 27.94 6.92 -22.87
CA HIS A 92 26.87 6.40 -22.02
C HIS A 92 26.08 7.53 -21.38
N ALA A 93 26.79 8.53 -20.83
CA ALA A 93 26.20 9.74 -20.27
C ALA A 93 25.32 10.46 -21.30
N HIS A 94 25.82 10.65 -22.54
CA HIS A 94 25.07 11.30 -23.60
C HIS A 94 23.76 10.57 -23.96
N ASP A 95 23.81 9.24 -24.15
CA ASP A 95 22.62 8.45 -24.49
C ASP A 95 21.60 8.44 -23.34
N ILE A 96 22.04 8.17 -22.10
CA ILE A 96 21.16 8.21 -20.91
C ILE A 96 20.56 9.61 -20.73
N GLY A 97 21.38 10.65 -20.84
CA GLY A 97 20.96 12.04 -20.77
C GLY A 97 19.89 12.42 -21.80
N SER A 98 20.06 11.95 -23.04
CA SER A 98 19.10 12.19 -24.11
C SER A 98 17.75 11.51 -23.85
N ARG A 99 17.78 10.29 -23.28
CA ARG A 99 16.57 9.56 -22.89
C ARG A 99 15.84 10.23 -21.73
N ILE A 100 16.57 10.72 -20.73
CA ILE A 100 15.99 11.49 -19.61
C ILE A 100 15.33 12.77 -20.12
N LYS A 101 15.97 13.50 -21.05
CA LYS A 101 15.38 14.69 -21.68
C LYS A 101 14.10 14.35 -22.45
N ALA A 102 14.08 13.25 -23.19
CA ALA A 102 12.90 12.79 -23.91
C ALA A 102 11.75 12.41 -22.95
N LEU A 103 12.07 11.71 -21.86
CA LEU A 103 11.12 11.37 -20.81
C LEU A 103 10.55 12.63 -20.14
N ASN A 104 11.39 13.60 -19.80
CA ASN A 104 10.96 14.88 -19.25
C ASN A 104 9.96 15.60 -20.14
N LYS A 105 10.18 15.59 -21.46
CA LYS A 105 9.24 16.18 -22.42
C LYS A 105 7.91 15.43 -22.46
N LYS A 106 7.93 14.09 -22.34
CA LYS A 106 6.71 13.28 -22.23
C LYS A 106 5.95 13.60 -20.95
N LEU A 107 6.65 13.70 -19.82
CA LEU A 107 6.06 14.05 -18.52
C LEU A 107 5.50 15.48 -18.50
N ASP A 108 6.08 16.43 -19.23
CA ASP A 108 5.49 17.77 -19.37
C ASP A 108 4.12 17.72 -20.04
N ASN A 109 3.96 16.89 -21.07
CA ASN A 109 2.68 16.74 -21.75
C ASN A 109 1.65 16.06 -20.84
N ILE A 110 2.06 15.03 -20.11
CA ILE A 110 1.22 14.33 -19.13
C ILE A 110 0.80 15.30 -18.01
N SER A 111 1.74 16.07 -17.45
CA SER A 111 1.47 17.05 -16.40
C SER A 111 0.54 18.16 -16.86
N LYS A 112 0.73 18.69 -18.08
CA LYS A 112 -0.16 19.71 -18.67
C LYS A 112 -1.60 19.20 -18.81
N ARG A 113 -1.80 17.98 -19.31
CA ARG A 113 -3.15 17.36 -19.35
C ARG A 113 -3.66 17.02 -17.95
N GLY A 114 -2.79 16.63 -17.04
CA GLY A 114 -3.15 16.36 -15.65
C GLY A 114 -3.84 17.54 -14.98
N ARG A 115 -3.35 18.76 -15.26
CA ARG A 115 -3.92 20.01 -14.72
C ARG A 115 -5.37 20.27 -15.13
N SER A 116 -5.86 19.72 -16.25
CA SER A 116 -7.27 19.91 -16.65
C SER A 116 -8.26 19.08 -15.82
N PHE A 117 -7.78 18.07 -15.08
CA PHE A 117 -8.63 17.23 -14.22
C PHE A 117 -8.86 17.82 -12.82
N ASN A 118 -8.32 19.01 -12.52
CA ASN A 118 -8.46 19.69 -11.23
C ASN A 118 -8.14 18.76 -10.04
N PHE A 119 -7.00 18.07 -10.12
CA PHE A 119 -6.53 17.23 -9.02
C PHE A 119 -6.29 18.09 -7.77
N ILE A 120 -6.75 17.61 -6.63
CA ILE A 120 -6.63 18.30 -5.34
C ILE A 120 -5.40 17.75 -4.62
N LYS A 121 -4.54 18.63 -4.10
CA LYS A 121 -3.42 18.21 -3.25
C LYS A 121 -3.95 17.49 -2.02
N LEU A 122 -3.31 16.37 -1.68
CA LEU A 122 -3.73 15.49 -0.58
C LEU A 122 -3.90 16.23 0.77
N GLU A 123 -3.17 17.33 0.96
CA GLU A 123 -3.24 18.22 2.14
C GLU A 123 -4.65 18.80 2.37
N VAL A 124 -5.42 19.09 1.31
CA VAL A 124 -6.78 19.65 1.42
C VAL A 124 -7.78 18.61 1.98
N TYR A 125 -7.52 17.32 1.77
CA TYR A 125 -8.34 16.25 2.33
C TYR A 125 -8.18 16.07 3.84
N GLN A 126 -7.12 16.63 4.45
CA GLN A 126 -6.96 16.57 5.91
C GLN A 126 -7.92 17.52 6.62
N ASP A 127 -8.37 18.58 5.94
CA ASP A 127 -9.32 19.57 6.47
C ASP A 127 -10.80 19.12 6.30
N GLN A 128 -11.06 18.23 5.33
CA GLN A 128 -12.40 17.67 5.07
C GLN A 128 -12.71 16.39 5.88
N LYS A 129 -12.41 16.37 7.18
CA LYS A 129 -12.86 15.29 8.09
C LYS A 129 -14.39 15.15 8.19
N THR A 130 -15.16 16.08 7.61
CA THR A 130 -16.61 16.19 7.82
C THR A 130 -17.49 15.55 6.75
N ASN A 131 -16.97 15.08 5.62
CA ASN A 131 -17.82 14.51 4.56
C ASN A 131 -17.26 13.18 4.03
N ARG A 132 -17.25 12.15 4.88
CA ARG A 132 -17.07 10.78 4.41
C ARG A 132 -18.36 10.34 3.72
N PRO A 133 -18.37 9.97 2.43
CA PRO A 133 -19.51 9.27 1.84
C PRO A 133 -19.75 8.02 2.68
N HIS A 134 -21.01 7.81 3.08
CA HIS A 134 -21.51 6.69 3.90
C HIS A 134 -20.48 5.57 4.02
N VAL A 135 -19.67 5.63 5.08
CA VAL A 135 -18.95 4.44 5.51
C VAL A 135 -20.08 3.51 5.90
N ILE A 136 -20.36 2.52 5.03
CA ILE A 136 -21.11 1.32 5.43
C ILE A 136 -20.50 0.96 6.76
N ASP A 137 -21.28 1.08 7.84
CA ASP A 137 -20.78 0.91 9.19
C ASP A 137 -20.19 -0.51 9.23
N ARG A 138 -18.88 -0.66 9.03
CA ARG A 138 -18.17 -1.95 8.99
C ARG A 138 -18.03 -2.51 10.40
N LYS A 139 -19.00 -2.23 11.26
CA LYS A 139 -19.14 -2.86 12.55
C LYS A 139 -19.57 -4.28 12.32
N THR A 140 -18.77 -5.19 12.84
CA THR A 140 -19.18 -6.56 13.01
C THR A 140 -20.34 -6.59 14.01
N ASN A 141 -21.48 -7.13 13.60
CA ASN A 141 -22.56 -7.46 14.51
C ASN A 141 -22.23 -8.80 15.21
N PRO A 142 -22.31 -8.90 16.55
CA PRO A 142 -22.12 -10.17 17.26
C PRO A 142 -23.21 -11.22 16.98
N LEU A 143 -24.26 -10.87 16.23
CA LEU A 143 -25.28 -11.81 15.79
C LEU A 143 -24.74 -12.68 14.65
N LEU A 144 -24.35 -13.91 14.99
CA LEU A 144 -23.93 -14.93 14.02
C LEU A 144 -25.04 -15.96 13.87
N GLU A 145 -25.45 -16.21 12.62
CA GLU A 145 -26.31 -17.34 12.29
C GLU A 145 -25.49 -18.63 12.33
N ARG A 146 -25.67 -19.43 13.39
CA ARG A 146 -24.83 -20.62 13.65
C ARG A 146 -25.03 -21.73 12.63
N SER A 147 -26.18 -21.80 11.97
CA SER A 147 -26.47 -22.77 10.88
C SER A 147 -25.59 -22.57 9.65
N GLY A 148 -25.08 -21.36 9.42
CA GLY A 148 -24.19 -21.05 8.28
C GLY A 148 -22.71 -21.32 8.55
N VAL A 149 -22.34 -21.76 9.76
CA VAL A 149 -20.95 -22.03 10.14
C VAL A 149 -20.60 -23.46 9.78
N VAL A 150 -19.59 -23.61 8.93
CA VAL A 150 -19.09 -24.91 8.45
C VAL A 150 -17.57 -24.99 8.56
N GLY A 151 -17.04 -26.21 8.65
CA GLY A 151 -15.60 -26.47 8.67
C GLY A 151 -15.22 -27.45 9.78
N GLU A 152 -14.44 -28.47 9.45
CA GLU A 152 -14.11 -29.57 10.37
C GLU A 152 -13.33 -29.10 11.62
N LYS A 153 -12.55 -28.02 11.51
CA LYS A 153 -11.72 -27.50 12.59
C LYS A 153 -12.39 -26.44 13.46
N ILE A 154 -13.59 -25.97 13.10
CA ILE A 154 -14.19 -24.82 13.78
C ILE A 154 -14.45 -25.10 15.26
N GLU A 155 -14.84 -26.32 15.60
CA GLU A 155 -15.11 -26.73 16.98
C GLU A 155 -13.82 -26.84 17.82
N ASP A 156 -12.78 -27.43 17.24
CA ASP A 156 -11.48 -27.58 17.90
C ASP A 156 -10.79 -26.23 18.10
N ASP A 157 -10.79 -25.38 17.07
CA ASP A 157 -10.22 -24.03 17.14
C ASP A 157 -10.98 -23.16 18.15
N THR A 158 -12.32 -23.28 18.20
CA THR A 158 -13.17 -22.61 19.20
C THR A 158 -12.82 -23.08 20.60
N ARG A 159 -12.69 -24.39 20.81
CA ARG A 159 -12.35 -24.98 22.11
C ARG A 159 -10.97 -24.54 22.57
N SER A 160 -9.98 -24.54 21.66
CA SER A 160 -8.63 -24.08 21.94
C SER A 160 -8.61 -22.60 22.34
N LEU A 161 -9.36 -21.75 21.63
CA LEU A 161 -9.50 -20.34 21.96
C LEU A 161 -10.14 -20.13 23.34
N VAL A 162 -11.21 -20.85 23.67
CA VAL A 162 -11.84 -20.78 25.00
C VAL A 162 -10.85 -21.20 26.09
N GLN A 163 -10.14 -22.31 25.89
CA GLN A 163 -9.13 -22.78 26.86
C GLN A 163 -8.02 -21.76 27.10
N LEU A 164 -7.56 -21.08 26.04
CA LEU A 164 -6.55 -20.02 26.17
C LEU A 164 -7.10 -18.82 26.96
N LEU A 165 -8.36 -18.45 26.75
CA LEU A 165 -9.01 -17.33 27.42
C LEU A 165 -9.37 -17.63 28.88
N THR A 166 -9.70 -18.89 29.20
CA THR A 166 -10.12 -19.32 30.55
C THR A 166 -9.00 -19.95 31.36
N LYS A 167 -7.77 -20.00 30.83
CA LYS A 167 -6.63 -20.55 31.57
C LYS A 167 -6.34 -19.65 32.77
N GLU A 168 -6.67 -20.14 33.96
CA GLU A 168 -6.31 -19.45 35.20
C GLU A 168 -4.80 -19.33 35.28
N VAL A 169 -4.31 -18.08 35.27
CA VAL A 169 -2.90 -17.80 35.55
C VAL A 169 -2.76 -17.89 37.06
N VAL A 170 -2.27 -19.04 37.53
CA VAL A 170 -1.80 -19.19 38.90
C VAL A 170 -0.58 -18.29 39.01
N ASP A 171 -0.78 -17.17 39.69
CA ASP A 171 0.17 -16.19 40.18
C ASP A 171 0.40 -14.87 39.41
N THR A 172 0.34 -13.80 40.22
CA THR A 172 0.82 -12.42 40.05
C THR A 172 -0.02 -11.38 39.29
N SER A 173 -0.60 -10.47 40.11
CA SER A 173 -0.71 -9.01 39.93
C SER A 173 -1.12 -8.45 38.56
N GLU A 174 -2.33 -7.90 38.49
CA GLU A 174 -2.76 -6.79 37.61
C GLU A 174 -2.33 -6.80 36.12
N SER A 175 -2.05 -7.96 35.52
CA SER A 175 -1.60 -8.03 34.12
C SER A 175 -2.78 -8.26 33.16
N ILE A 176 -2.85 -7.44 32.10
CA ILE A 176 -3.87 -7.57 31.04
C ILE A 176 -3.39 -8.62 30.03
N MET A 177 -4.17 -9.69 29.83
CA MET A 177 -3.91 -10.69 28.79
C MET A 177 -4.49 -10.25 27.45
N VAL A 178 -3.68 -10.32 26.39
CA VAL A 178 -4.07 -9.94 25.02
C VAL A 178 -3.87 -11.12 24.09
N PHE A 179 -4.91 -11.45 23.31
CA PHE A 179 -4.88 -12.50 22.29
C PHE A 179 -5.14 -11.91 20.90
N ALA A 180 -4.36 -12.33 19.91
CA ALA A 180 -4.47 -11.86 18.53
C ALA A 180 -4.81 -13.03 17.59
N ILE A 181 -5.87 -12.87 16.78
CA ILE A 181 -6.26 -13.81 15.73
C ILE A 181 -5.83 -13.23 14.38
N VAL A 182 -4.92 -13.91 13.69
CA VAL A 182 -4.27 -13.40 12.48
C VAL A 182 -4.58 -14.32 11.30
N GLY A 183 -4.74 -13.75 10.11
CA GLY A 183 -5.03 -14.51 8.89
C GLY A 183 -5.55 -13.63 7.77
N VAL A 184 -5.57 -14.17 6.55
CA VAL A 184 -6.02 -13.46 5.34
C VAL A 184 -7.49 -13.02 5.42
N GLY A 185 -7.89 -12.09 4.56
CA GLY A 185 -9.29 -11.63 4.47
C GLY A 185 -10.24 -12.79 4.16
N GLY A 186 -11.43 -12.81 4.77
CA GLY A 186 -12.46 -13.83 4.51
C GLY A 186 -12.25 -15.19 5.17
N ILE A 187 -11.13 -15.44 5.85
CA ILE A 187 -10.81 -16.76 6.43
C ILE A 187 -11.65 -17.16 7.67
N GLY A 188 -12.57 -16.30 8.13
CA GLY A 188 -13.45 -16.63 9.27
C GLY A 188 -12.94 -16.22 10.66
N LYS A 189 -11.93 -15.32 10.77
CA LYS A 189 -11.43 -14.81 12.07
C LYS A 189 -12.55 -14.29 12.99
N THR A 190 -13.42 -13.47 12.41
CA THR A 190 -14.57 -12.86 13.11
C THR A 190 -15.67 -13.88 13.41
N THR A 191 -15.81 -14.90 12.57
CA THR A 191 -16.71 -16.03 12.82
C THR A 191 -16.23 -16.81 14.05
N LEU A 192 -14.94 -17.15 14.11
CA LEU A 192 -14.33 -17.92 15.21
C LEU A 192 -14.52 -17.25 16.58
N THR A 193 -14.47 -15.91 16.67
CA THR A 193 -14.70 -15.18 17.94
C THR A 193 -16.14 -15.16 18.41
N THR A 194 -17.10 -15.42 17.51
CA THR A 194 -18.52 -15.24 17.78
C THR A 194 -19.22 -16.57 18.11
N VAL A 195 -18.63 -17.70 17.69
CA VAL A 195 -19.08 -19.07 18.03
C VAL A 195 -19.06 -19.41 19.54
N PRO A 196 -18.10 -18.97 20.38
CA PRO A 196 -17.96 -19.39 21.77
C PRO A 196 -19.06 -18.92 22.74
N ARG A 197 -20.11 -18.21 22.30
CA ARG A 197 -21.20 -17.80 23.20
C ARG A 197 -21.91 -19.05 23.74
N VAL A 198 -21.58 -19.40 24.97
CA VAL A 198 -22.28 -20.41 25.78
C VAL A 198 -23.72 -19.96 25.94
N ALA A 199 -24.65 -20.87 25.64
CA ALA A 199 -26.04 -20.71 26.00
C ALA A 199 -26.15 -20.79 27.53
N GLU A 200 -26.26 -19.65 28.20
CA GLU A 200 -26.93 -19.62 29.49
C GLU A 200 -28.43 -19.79 29.23
N SER A 201 -28.89 -21.03 29.18
CA SER A 201 -30.30 -21.39 29.29
C SER A 201 -30.49 -22.35 30.47
N SER A 202 -30.81 -21.74 31.61
CA SER A 202 -31.69 -22.18 32.70
C SER A 202 -31.94 -23.68 32.87
N SER A 203 -31.49 -24.24 34.01
CA SER A 203 -32.00 -25.49 34.58
C SER A 203 -33.40 -25.26 35.20
N PRO A 204 -34.45 -26.02 34.83
CA PRO A 204 -35.78 -25.85 35.40
C PRO A 204 -36.11 -26.97 36.39
N GLN A 205 -35.54 -26.96 37.61
CA GLN A 205 -36.00 -27.90 38.66
C GLN A 205 -36.11 -27.36 40.10
N ASP A 206 -35.74 -26.12 40.41
CA ASP A 206 -35.89 -25.60 41.78
C ASP A 206 -36.84 -24.40 41.86
N MET A 207 -38.15 -24.69 41.80
CA MET A 207 -39.15 -23.78 42.39
C MET A 207 -40.21 -24.60 43.13
N LYS A 208 -39.85 -25.05 44.33
CA LYS A 208 -40.81 -25.42 45.38
C LYS A 208 -41.64 -24.17 45.71
N LEU A 209 -42.93 -24.21 45.42
CA LEU A 209 -43.90 -23.33 46.04
C LEU A 209 -44.40 -24.01 47.32
N LEU A 210 -44.11 -23.38 48.47
CA LEU A 210 -44.79 -23.62 49.73
C LEU A 210 -46.19 -22.97 49.69
N PRO A 211 -47.16 -23.47 50.48
CA PRO A 211 -48.56 -23.03 50.44
C PRO A 211 -48.88 -22.00 51.53
N GLU A 212 -49.72 -21.02 51.21
CA GLU A 212 -50.46 -20.12 52.11
C GLU A 212 -51.59 -19.57 51.21
N GLU A 213 -52.91 -19.62 51.43
CA GLU A 213 -53.84 -20.09 52.46
C GLU A 213 -55.10 -20.60 51.72
#